data_AF-A0A0Q0G2J8-F1
#
_entry.id   AF-A0A0Q0G2J8-F1
#
_cell.length_a   1.000
_cell.length_b   1.000
_cell.length_c   1.000
_cell.angle_alpha   90.00
_cell.angle_beta   90.00
_cell.angle_gamma   90.00
#
_symmetry.space_group_name_H-M   'P 1'
#
loop_
_entity.id
_entity.type
_entity.pdbx_description
1 polymer ?
#
loop_
_entity_poly.entity_id
_entity_poly.type
_entity_poly.pdbx_seq_one_letter_code
_entity_poly.pdbx_strand_id
1 'polypeptide(L)'
;MPQVTLKKFAYPESLIKSYQHWDLLLRPEQPTLGSMVLICKESVHQYSSISKEAADEQSLIISDIERVLKKRFDYTKINYLMLMMVDPDVHFHVIPRYESPVEFCDKVFTDKQWPNQPSLANELQLDDIYQQELLKTLKSDFISLESKETTKKYRRMYTSGCFDIFHQGHLNILKKTKELCDYLIVGVSTDEVIINSKGRPPIIPFEERISILEANRYVDEVIPQVDKNKQAVVDQYNIDAISVGSDWKGKYPPVTCEMVYFDYTPNVSSTVLKQKLNITPK
;
A
#
# COMPACT_ATOMS: atom_id res chain seq x y z
N MET A 1 26.19 5.37 -17.65
CA MET A 1 25.65 6.15 -18.81
C MET A 1 24.14 6.01 -18.79
N PRO A 2 23.36 7.02 -19.21
CA PRO A 2 21.90 6.86 -19.30
C PRO A 2 21.58 5.66 -20.21
N GLN A 3 20.63 4.84 -19.81
CA GLN A 3 20.12 3.73 -20.60
C GLN A 3 19.72 4.19 -22.00
N VAL A 4 19.94 3.35 -23.01
CA VAL A 4 19.66 3.68 -24.42
C VAL A 4 18.17 3.99 -24.59
N THR A 5 17.32 3.24 -23.90
CA THR A 5 15.86 3.40 -23.91
C THR A 5 15.42 4.76 -23.37
N LEU A 6 16.01 5.26 -22.29
CA LEU A 6 15.69 6.58 -21.72
C LEU A 6 15.90 7.72 -22.73
N LYS A 7 17.01 7.69 -23.47
CA LYS A 7 17.31 8.73 -24.47
C LYS A 7 16.30 8.73 -25.62
N LYS A 8 15.84 7.55 -26.05
CA LYS A 8 14.83 7.42 -27.11
C LYS A 8 13.50 8.06 -26.74
N PHE A 9 13.14 8.02 -25.46
CA PHE A 9 11.92 8.64 -24.94
C PHE A 9 12.16 10.05 -24.38
N ALA A 10 13.19 10.76 -24.85
CA ALA A 10 13.46 12.16 -24.51
C ALA A 10 13.65 12.44 -23.01
N TYR A 11 14.32 11.53 -22.30
CA TYR A 11 14.78 11.80 -20.94
C TYR A 11 15.97 12.80 -20.95
N PRO A 12 16.03 13.77 -20.01
CA PRO A 12 15.13 13.97 -18.86
C PRO A 12 13.90 14.84 -19.13
N GLU A 13 13.77 15.42 -20.33
CA GLU A 13 12.74 16.42 -20.65
C GLU A 13 11.32 15.86 -20.49
N SER A 14 11.11 14.59 -20.81
CA SER A 14 9.81 13.90 -20.74
C SER A 14 9.50 13.27 -19.37
N LEU A 15 10.44 13.29 -18.42
CA LEU A 15 10.28 12.64 -17.11
C LEU A 15 9.05 13.20 -16.39
N ILE A 16 8.08 12.36 -16.04
CA ILE A 16 6.93 12.72 -15.20
C ILE A 16 7.30 12.54 -13.73
N LYS A 17 7.79 11.36 -13.36
CA LYS A 17 8.18 11.02 -11.99
C LYS A 17 9.28 9.97 -11.98
N SER A 18 10.23 10.14 -11.07
CA SER A 18 11.31 9.19 -10.83
C SER A 18 11.06 8.46 -9.52
N TYR A 19 10.99 7.13 -9.56
CA TYR A 19 10.85 6.24 -8.41
C TYR A 19 12.22 5.64 -8.05
N GLN A 20 12.31 4.73 -7.07
CA GLN A 20 13.59 4.16 -6.67
C GLN A 20 14.18 3.28 -7.79
N HIS A 21 13.38 2.41 -8.39
CA HIS A 21 13.78 1.42 -9.40
C HIS A 21 13.23 1.71 -10.80
N TRP A 22 12.34 2.69 -10.96
CA TRP A 22 11.70 3.01 -12.24
C TRP A 22 11.66 4.50 -12.55
N ASP A 23 11.66 4.85 -13.83
CA ASP A 23 11.32 6.19 -14.31
C ASP A 23 10.03 6.14 -15.13
N LEU A 24 9.08 7.02 -14.81
CA LEU A 24 7.86 7.21 -15.57
C LEU A 24 7.98 8.46 -16.43
N LEU A 25 7.92 8.30 -17.75
CA LEU A 25 8.09 9.34 -18.75
C LEU A 25 6.79 9.55 -19.52
N LEU A 26 6.54 10.77 -19.97
CA LEU A 26 5.53 11.04 -20.99
C LEU A 26 6.06 10.50 -22.32
N ARG A 27 5.27 9.69 -23.05
CA ARG A 27 5.70 9.26 -24.38
C ARG A 27 5.71 10.48 -25.31
N PRO A 28 6.80 10.78 -26.03
CA PRO A 28 6.82 11.96 -26.90
C PRO A 28 5.71 11.91 -27.97
N GLU A 29 5.62 10.78 -28.64
CA GLU A 29 4.54 10.45 -29.57
C GLU A 29 3.34 9.93 -28.77
N GLN A 30 2.13 10.42 -29.00
CA GLN A 30 0.93 10.06 -28.22
C GLN A 30 -0.06 9.26 -29.10
N PRO A 31 -0.11 7.92 -29.03
CA PRO A 31 -1.13 7.12 -29.73
C PRO A 31 -2.54 7.51 -29.27
N THR A 32 -2.66 7.76 -27.98
CA THR A 32 -3.82 8.33 -27.31
C THR A 32 -3.33 9.30 -26.24
N LEU A 33 -4.18 10.24 -25.83
CA LEU A 33 -3.83 11.30 -24.89
C LEU A 33 -3.42 10.71 -23.54
N GLY A 34 -2.29 11.12 -22.98
CA GLY A 34 -1.79 10.63 -21.69
C GLY A 34 -1.00 9.33 -21.78
N SER A 35 -0.53 8.94 -22.98
CA SER A 35 0.34 7.77 -23.14
C SER A 35 1.70 7.98 -22.47
N MET A 36 2.19 6.97 -21.75
CA MET A 36 3.43 7.03 -20.96
C MET A 36 4.37 5.87 -21.28
N VAL A 37 5.61 5.97 -20.82
CA VAL A 37 6.57 4.87 -20.82
C VAL A 37 7.16 4.72 -19.43
N LEU A 38 7.10 3.51 -18.89
CA LEU A 38 7.69 3.13 -17.61
C LEU A 38 8.96 2.33 -17.87
N ILE A 39 10.13 2.84 -17.45
CA ILE A 39 11.44 2.27 -17.77
C ILE A 39 12.14 1.84 -16.48
N CYS A 40 12.62 0.59 -16.43
CA CYS A 40 13.34 0.07 -15.28
C CYS A 40 14.76 0.65 -15.24
N LYS A 41 15.19 1.17 -14.10
CA LYS A 41 16.55 1.71 -13.91
C LYS A 41 17.62 0.64 -13.79
N GLU A 42 17.22 -0.59 -13.51
CA GLU A 42 18.13 -1.73 -13.41
C GLU A 42 18.65 -2.08 -14.81
N SER A 43 19.95 -2.41 -14.89
CA SER A 43 20.61 -2.73 -16.16
C SER A 43 20.32 -4.18 -16.57
N VAL A 44 19.03 -4.50 -16.78
CA VAL A 44 18.53 -5.84 -17.12
C VAL A 44 17.75 -5.82 -18.43
N HIS A 45 17.84 -6.93 -19.17
CA HIS A 45 17.23 -7.08 -20.49
C HIS A 45 16.16 -8.18 -20.54
N GLN A 46 15.86 -8.80 -19.40
CA GLN A 46 14.80 -9.77 -19.24
C GLN A 46 13.90 -9.30 -18.10
N TYR A 47 12.60 -9.28 -18.33
CA TYR A 47 11.65 -8.83 -17.32
C TYR A 47 11.73 -9.67 -16.03
N SER A 48 11.94 -10.98 -16.15
CA SER A 48 12.13 -11.88 -15.00
C SER A 48 13.39 -11.63 -14.18
N SER A 49 14.31 -10.80 -14.68
CA SER A 49 15.58 -10.48 -14.02
C SER A 49 15.54 -9.19 -13.20
N ILE A 50 14.41 -8.46 -13.20
CA ILE A 50 14.26 -7.32 -12.29
C ILE A 50 14.29 -7.82 -10.83
N SER A 51 14.77 -6.97 -9.93
CA SER A 51 14.74 -7.25 -8.49
C SER A 51 13.31 -7.40 -7.96
N LYS A 52 13.16 -8.05 -6.80
CA LYS A 52 11.86 -8.17 -6.12
C LYS A 52 11.33 -6.79 -5.73
N GLU A 53 12.22 -5.91 -5.29
CA GLU A 53 11.93 -4.53 -4.91
C GLU A 53 11.42 -3.73 -6.11
N ALA A 54 12.04 -3.88 -7.28
CA ALA A 54 11.56 -3.27 -8.52
C ALA A 54 10.18 -3.83 -8.93
N ALA A 55 9.95 -5.14 -8.80
CA ALA A 55 8.65 -5.74 -9.09
C ALA A 55 7.55 -5.24 -8.14
N ASP A 56 7.84 -5.15 -6.84
CA ASP A 56 6.90 -4.66 -5.83
C ASP A 56 6.61 -3.16 -6.05
N GLU A 57 7.64 -2.35 -6.34
CA GLU A 57 7.47 -0.92 -6.66
C GLU A 57 6.64 -0.73 -7.94
N GLN A 58 6.81 -1.58 -8.96
CA GLN A 58 6.03 -1.49 -10.20
C GLN A 58 4.53 -1.56 -9.93
N SER A 59 4.08 -2.43 -9.03
CA SER A 59 2.66 -2.53 -8.67
C SER A 59 2.11 -1.22 -8.07
N LEU A 60 2.92 -0.50 -7.30
CA LEU A 60 2.55 0.81 -6.76
C LEU A 60 2.44 1.85 -7.88
N ILE A 61 3.42 1.86 -8.79
CA ILE A 61 3.44 2.79 -9.92
C ILE A 61 2.23 2.59 -10.84
N ILE A 62 1.85 1.34 -11.11
CA ILE A 62 0.65 1.02 -11.90
C ILE A 62 -0.60 1.59 -11.23
N SER A 63 -0.75 1.41 -9.92
CA SER A 63 -1.85 1.99 -9.15
C SER A 63 -1.86 3.52 -9.19
N ASP A 64 -0.70 4.16 -9.16
CA ASP A 64 -0.59 5.63 -9.30
C ASP A 64 -1.05 6.09 -10.69
N ILE A 65 -0.57 5.43 -11.75
CA ILE A 65 -0.95 5.69 -13.14
C ILE A 65 -2.46 5.56 -13.32
N GLU A 66 -3.05 4.47 -12.86
CA GLU A 66 -4.49 4.23 -12.93
C GLU A 66 -5.27 5.35 -12.21
N ARG A 67 -4.86 5.73 -11.00
CA ARG A 67 -5.53 6.81 -10.26
C ARG A 67 -5.42 8.16 -10.97
N VAL A 68 -4.22 8.54 -11.43
CA VAL A 68 -4.00 9.82 -12.13
C VAL A 68 -4.81 9.86 -13.42
N LEU A 69 -4.64 8.87 -14.29
CA LEU A 69 -5.28 8.88 -15.60
C LEU A 69 -6.80 8.76 -15.49
N LYS A 70 -7.31 7.99 -14.51
CA LYS A 70 -8.77 7.87 -14.32
C LYS A 70 -9.36 9.20 -13.87
N LYS A 71 -8.71 9.88 -12.92
CA LYS A 71 -9.14 11.20 -12.46
C LYS A 71 -9.04 12.26 -13.56
N ARG A 72 -7.96 12.23 -14.35
CA ARG A 72 -7.62 13.29 -15.30
C ARG A 72 -8.37 13.17 -16.63
N PHE A 73 -8.47 11.96 -17.17
CA PHE A 73 -9.00 11.72 -18.52
C PHE A 73 -10.15 10.71 -18.55
N ASP A 74 -10.54 10.18 -17.38
CA ASP A 74 -11.60 9.18 -17.25
C ASP A 74 -11.44 7.99 -18.23
N TYR A 75 -10.22 7.46 -18.36
CA TYR A 75 -9.96 6.37 -19.31
C TYR A 75 -10.90 5.18 -19.14
N THR A 76 -11.20 4.50 -20.26
CA THR A 76 -12.03 3.29 -20.29
C THR A 76 -11.20 2.05 -19.95
N LYS A 77 -10.01 1.93 -20.55
CA LYS A 77 -9.06 0.84 -20.27
C LYS A 77 -7.63 1.32 -20.45
N ILE A 78 -6.64 0.61 -19.90
CA ILE A 78 -5.22 0.82 -20.23
C ILE A 78 -4.67 -0.46 -20.85
N ASN A 79 -3.93 -0.32 -21.95
CA ASN A 79 -3.08 -1.38 -22.48
C ASN A 79 -1.64 -1.15 -22.02
N TYR A 80 -1.08 -2.12 -21.29
CA TYR A 80 0.34 -2.16 -20.95
C TYR A 80 1.06 -3.07 -21.95
N LEU A 81 1.99 -2.51 -22.72
CA LEU A 81 2.70 -3.23 -23.78
C LEU A 81 4.20 -3.24 -23.50
N MET A 82 4.80 -4.43 -23.43
CA MET A 82 6.24 -4.59 -23.34
C MET A 82 6.80 -4.91 -24.72
N LEU A 83 7.36 -3.92 -25.39
CA LEU A 83 7.78 -3.99 -26.80
C LEU A 83 9.30 -3.84 -26.93
N MET A 84 10.02 -4.79 -26.32
CA MET A 84 11.49 -4.80 -26.25
C MET A 84 12.16 -5.34 -27.54
N MET A 85 11.65 -4.94 -28.72
CA MET A 85 12.13 -5.44 -30.03
C MET A 85 13.39 -4.72 -30.52
N VAL A 86 13.54 -3.44 -30.15
CA VAL A 86 14.66 -2.57 -30.57
C VAL A 86 15.39 -2.04 -29.35
N ASP A 87 14.66 -1.71 -28.30
CA ASP A 87 15.21 -1.11 -27.08
C ASP A 87 15.42 -2.21 -26.03
N PRO A 88 16.66 -2.40 -25.54
CA PRO A 88 17.02 -3.60 -24.78
C PRO A 88 16.63 -3.53 -23.31
N ASP A 89 16.39 -2.33 -22.75
CA ASP A 89 16.10 -2.16 -21.33
C ASP A 89 14.64 -2.54 -21.04
N VAL A 90 14.38 -3.13 -19.87
CA VAL A 90 13.01 -3.49 -19.46
C VAL A 90 12.14 -2.24 -19.35
N HIS A 91 11.08 -2.15 -20.17
CA HIS A 91 10.15 -1.03 -20.17
C HIS A 91 8.75 -1.43 -20.63
N PHE A 92 7.76 -0.62 -20.22
CA PHE A 92 6.35 -0.78 -20.59
C PHE A 92 5.82 0.50 -21.21
N HIS A 93 5.12 0.37 -22.33
CA HIS A 93 4.25 1.41 -22.85
C HIS A 93 2.91 1.34 -22.15
N VAL A 94 2.43 2.49 -21.68
CA VAL A 94 1.15 2.64 -20.99
C VAL A 94 0.23 3.43 -21.91
N ILE A 95 -0.76 2.76 -22.49
CA ILE A 95 -1.65 3.35 -23.49
C ILE A 95 -3.08 3.41 -22.92
N PRO A 96 -3.51 4.56 -22.36
CA PRO A 96 -4.91 4.73 -21.96
C PRO A 96 -5.81 4.77 -23.19
N ARG A 97 -6.97 4.10 -23.10
CA ARG A 97 -7.93 3.91 -24.19
C ARG A 97 -9.25 4.55 -23.81
N TYR A 98 -9.94 5.08 -24.81
CA TYR A 98 -11.11 5.94 -24.60
C TYR A 98 -12.26 5.53 -25.51
N GLU A 99 -13.38 5.12 -24.92
CA GLU A 99 -14.63 4.87 -25.67
C GLU A 99 -15.32 6.18 -26.10
N SER A 100 -15.17 7.22 -25.28
CA SER A 100 -15.70 8.55 -25.53
C SER A 100 -14.55 9.55 -25.78
N PRO A 101 -14.80 10.67 -26.49
CA PRO A 101 -13.80 11.72 -26.65
C PRO A 101 -13.35 12.30 -25.30
N VAL A 102 -12.07 12.69 -25.22
CA VAL A 102 -11.46 13.30 -24.04
C VAL A 102 -11.12 14.76 -24.35
N GLU A 103 -11.47 15.66 -23.44
CA GLU A 103 -11.13 17.07 -23.58
C GLU A 103 -9.89 17.44 -22.76
N PHE A 104 -8.96 18.17 -23.35
CA PHE A 104 -7.79 18.72 -22.67
C PHE A 104 -7.38 20.05 -23.32
N CYS A 105 -7.26 21.11 -22.49
CA CYS A 105 -6.95 22.47 -22.92
C CYS A 105 -7.82 22.93 -24.11
N ASP A 106 -9.15 22.78 -23.95
CA ASP A 106 -10.19 23.15 -24.92
C ASP A 106 -10.08 22.44 -26.29
N LYS A 107 -9.24 21.39 -26.41
CA LYS A 107 -9.19 20.48 -27.56
C LYS A 107 -9.79 19.13 -27.21
N VAL A 108 -10.54 18.58 -28.15
CA VAL A 108 -11.14 17.25 -28.04
C VAL A 108 -10.26 16.23 -28.77
N PHE A 109 -9.89 15.17 -28.07
CA PHE A 109 -9.08 14.06 -28.56
C PHE A 109 -9.95 12.79 -28.63
N THR A 110 -9.76 12.00 -29.69
CA THR A 110 -10.51 10.76 -29.90
C THR A 110 -9.55 9.59 -30.11
N ASP A 111 -9.85 8.46 -29.48
CA ASP A 111 -9.16 7.20 -29.73
C ASP A 111 -9.67 6.59 -31.04
N LYS A 112 -9.00 6.91 -32.14
CA LYS A 112 -9.39 6.44 -33.49
C LYS A 112 -9.35 4.93 -33.66
N GLN A 113 -8.71 4.21 -32.74
CA GLN A 113 -8.55 2.76 -32.81
C GLN A 113 -9.50 2.04 -31.85
N TRP A 114 -10.33 2.73 -31.06
CA TRP A 114 -11.28 2.05 -30.18
C TRP A 114 -12.38 1.33 -30.99
N PRO A 115 -12.75 0.07 -30.67
CA PRO A 115 -12.24 -0.81 -29.60
C PRO A 115 -11.15 -1.80 -30.06
N ASN A 116 -10.53 -1.60 -31.23
CA ASN A 116 -9.43 -2.41 -31.74
C ASN A 116 -8.15 -2.26 -30.90
N GLN A 117 -7.17 -3.11 -31.21
CA GLN A 117 -5.83 -3.06 -30.61
C GLN A 117 -5.20 -1.66 -30.76
N PRO A 118 -4.43 -1.19 -29.76
CA PRO A 118 -3.77 0.10 -29.87
C PRO A 118 -2.76 0.08 -31.03
N SER A 119 -2.70 1.18 -31.78
CA SER A 119 -1.71 1.37 -32.84
C SER A 119 -0.71 2.42 -32.41
N LEU A 120 0.57 2.05 -32.28
CA LEU A 120 1.63 3.00 -31.96
C LEU A 120 2.05 3.90 -33.12
N ALA A 121 1.61 3.60 -34.34
CA ALA A 121 1.87 4.38 -35.54
C ALA A 121 0.82 5.47 -35.80
N ASN A 122 -0.35 5.35 -35.18
CA ASN A 122 -1.44 6.32 -35.33
C ASN A 122 -1.42 7.29 -34.15
N GLU A 123 -0.75 8.41 -34.34
CA GLU A 123 -0.50 9.37 -33.27
C GLU A 123 -1.44 10.57 -33.33
N LEU A 124 -1.71 11.13 -32.16
CA LEU A 124 -2.37 12.42 -32.02
C LEU A 124 -1.41 13.52 -32.49
N GLN A 125 -1.90 14.44 -33.30
CA GLN A 125 -1.18 15.66 -33.64
C GLN A 125 -1.30 16.65 -32.48
N LEU A 126 -0.36 16.54 -31.54
CA LEU A 126 -0.17 17.49 -30.46
C LEU A 126 0.98 18.42 -30.84
N ASP A 127 0.72 19.72 -30.81
CA ASP A 127 1.78 20.71 -30.94
C ASP A 127 2.59 20.80 -29.62
N ASP A 128 3.76 21.43 -29.69
CA ASP A 128 4.71 21.51 -28.56
C ASP A 128 4.08 22.14 -27.31
N ILE A 129 3.16 23.10 -27.48
CA ILE A 129 2.51 23.79 -26.36
C ILE A 129 1.61 22.80 -25.61
N TYR A 130 0.79 22.04 -26.33
CA TYR A 130 -0.08 21.02 -25.72
C TYR A 130 0.73 19.89 -25.07
N GLN A 131 1.85 19.49 -25.69
CA GLN A 131 2.72 18.47 -25.12
C GLN A 131 3.36 18.92 -23.81
N GLN A 132 3.84 20.17 -23.74
CA GLN A 132 4.41 20.75 -22.52
C GLN A 132 3.36 20.91 -21.41
N GLU A 133 2.16 21.39 -21.73
CA GLU A 133 1.08 21.52 -20.75
C GLU A 133 0.58 20.15 -20.26
N LEU A 134 0.54 19.13 -21.12
CA LEU A 134 0.24 17.75 -20.72
C LEU A 134 1.27 17.22 -19.71
N LEU A 135 2.56 17.36 -20.03
CA LEU A 135 3.64 16.94 -19.14
C LEU A 135 3.56 17.64 -17.78
N LYS A 136 3.40 18.96 -17.79
CA LYS A 136 3.29 19.79 -16.57
C LYS A 136 2.08 19.39 -15.73
N THR A 137 0.93 19.17 -16.36
CA THR A 137 -0.30 18.74 -15.70
C THR A 137 -0.11 17.39 -15.02
N LEU A 138 0.43 16.40 -15.75
CA LEU A 138 0.68 15.07 -15.21
C LEU A 138 1.71 15.09 -14.08
N LYS A 139 2.82 15.84 -14.21
CA LYS A 139 3.77 16.06 -13.11
C LYS A 139 3.06 16.53 -11.83
N SER A 140 2.21 17.56 -11.95
CA SER A 140 1.45 18.08 -10.82
C SER A 140 0.48 17.04 -10.23
N ASP A 141 -0.17 16.25 -11.07
CA ASP A 141 -1.10 15.21 -10.62
C ASP A 141 -0.40 14.10 -9.83
N PHE A 142 0.75 13.63 -10.32
CA PHE A 142 1.57 12.62 -9.61
C PHE A 142 2.15 13.15 -8.30
N ILE A 143 2.58 14.41 -8.24
CA ILE A 143 3.00 15.06 -6.98
C ILE A 143 1.83 15.14 -5.99
N SER A 144 0.61 15.43 -6.48
CA SER A 144 -0.58 15.49 -5.62
C SER A 144 -1.03 14.14 -5.06
N LEU A 145 -0.54 13.02 -5.62
CA LEU A 145 -0.75 11.69 -5.03
C LEU A 145 0.11 11.48 -3.79
N GLU A 146 1.34 12.00 -3.76
CA GLU A 146 2.27 11.88 -2.63
C GLU A 146 1.74 12.60 -1.38
N SER A 147 1.08 13.75 -1.57
CA SER A 147 0.41 14.45 -0.47
C SER A 147 -0.90 13.80 0.00
N LYS A 148 -1.33 12.72 -0.69
CA LYS A 148 -2.48 11.88 -0.37
C LYS A 148 -2.11 10.45 0.02
N GLU A 149 -0.84 10.16 0.29
CA GLU A 149 -0.56 9.19 1.35
C GLU A 149 -1.11 9.81 2.62
N THR A 150 -2.22 9.26 3.11
CA THR A 150 -2.80 9.63 4.39
C THR A 150 -1.67 9.55 5.40
N THR A 151 -1.18 10.70 5.88
CA THR A 151 -0.39 10.71 7.10
C THR A 151 -1.29 10.06 8.13
N LYS A 152 -0.97 8.81 8.46
CA LYS A 152 -1.74 8.09 9.45
C LYS A 152 -1.63 8.89 10.73
N LYS A 153 -2.70 8.90 11.52
CA LYS A 153 -2.81 9.79 12.69
C LYS A 153 -1.61 9.63 13.64
N TYR A 154 -1.03 8.43 13.69
CA TYR A 154 0.07 8.05 14.57
C TYR A 154 1.24 7.46 13.79
N ARG A 155 2.47 7.65 14.27
CA ARG A 155 3.65 6.97 13.71
C ARG A 155 3.78 5.58 14.28
N ARG A 156 3.70 5.44 15.61
CA ARG A 156 3.80 4.15 16.32
C ARG A 156 2.60 3.94 17.22
N MET A 157 1.86 2.86 16.99
CA MET A 157 0.81 2.42 17.92
C MET A 157 1.15 1.09 18.56
N TYR A 158 0.60 0.90 19.76
CA TYR A 158 0.68 -0.35 20.49
C TYR A 158 -0.70 -0.94 20.74
N THR A 159 -0.80 -2.26 20.66
CA THR A 159 -1.91 -3.01 21.25
C THR A 159 -1.37 -4.25 21.93
N SER A 160 -2.17 -4.84 22.82
CA SER A 160 -1.70 -6.02 23.54
C SER A 160 -2.85 -6.89 23.99
N GLY A 161 -2.54 -8.16 24.20
CA GLY A 161 -3.52 -9.12 24.63
C GLY A 161 -2.98 -10.53 24.78
N CYS A 162 -3.90 -11.39 25.18
CA CYS A 162 -3.66 -12.83 25.29
C CYS A 162 -3.56 -13.48 23.90
N PHE A 163 -4.38 -13.03 22.94
CA PHE A 163 -4.49 -13.62 21.59
C PHE A 163 -4.72 -15.14 21.54
N ASP A 164 -5.28 -15.71 22.61
CA ASP A 164 -5.59 -17.14 22.71
C ASP A 164 -6.80 -17.50 21.84
N ILE A 165 -6.69 -18.62 21.11
CA ILE A 165 -7.57 -19.01 19.99
C ILE A 165 -7.77 -17.81 19.05
N PHE A 166 -6.76 -17.52 18.25
CA PHE A 166 -6.79 -16.36 17.35
C PHE A 166 -8.01 -16.43 16.41
N HIS A 167 -8.74 -15.32 16.29
CA HIS A 167 -10.01 -15.27 15.58
C HIS A 167 -10.28 -13.89 14.99
N GLN A 168 -11.37 -13.73 14.24
CA GLN A 168 -11.70 -12.49 13.52
C GLN A 168 -11.74 -11.23 14.40
N GLY A 169 -12.21 -11.33 15.65
CA GLY A 169 -12.15 -10.21 16.61
C GLY A 169 -10.73 -9.66 16.83
N HIS A 170 -9.72 -10.52 16.98
CA HIS A 170 -8.31 -10.10 17.07
C HIS A 170 -7.82 -9.54 15.73
N LEU A 171 -8.18 -10.16 14.60
CA LEU A 171 -7.79 -9.64 13.30
C LEU A 171 -8.34 -8.22 13.05
N ASN A 172 -9.58 -7.97 13.45
CA ASN A 172 -10.24 -6.69 13.27
C ASN A 172 -9.60 -5.56 14.08
N ILE A 173 -9.17 -5.83 15.33
CA ILE A 173 -8.47 -4.81 16.12
C ILE A 173 -7.13 -4.47 15.47
N LEU A 174 -6.35 -5.48 15.07
CA LEU A 174 -5.05 -5.27 14.40
C LEU A 174 -5.20 -4.48 13.10
N LYS A 175 -6.18 -4.84 12.27
CA LYS A 175 -6.48 -4.13 11.02
C LYS A 175 -6.82 -2.66 11.26
N LYS A 176 -7.77 -2.38 12.16
CA LYS A 176 -8.19 -1.00 12.48
C LYS A 176 -7.06 -0.19 13.10
N THR A 177 -6.22 -0.78 13.94
CA THR A 177 -5.05 -0.09 14.49
C THR A 177 -4.04 0.24 13.39
N LYS A 178 -3.73 -0.72 12.50
CA LYS A 178 -2.79 -0.49 11.38
C LYS A 178 -3.29 0.56 10.39
N GLU A 179 -4.60 0.75 10.23
CA GLU A 179 -5.17 1.84 9.43
C GLU A 179 -4.85 3.23 10.03
N LEU A 180 -4.65 3.32 11.34
CA LEU A 180 -4.38 4.58 12.06
C LEU A 180 -2.89 4.85 12.28
N CYS A 181 -2.00 3.88 12.04
CA CYS A 181 -0.57 4.02 12.30
C CYS A 181 0.36 3.50 11.21
N ASP A 182 1.53 4.13 11.11
CA ASP A 182 2.59 3.69 10.20
C ASP A 182 3.21 2.38 10.67
N TYR A 183 3.39 2.23 11.99
CA TYR A 183 4.03 1.08 12.64
C TYR A 183 3.21 0.56 13.83
N LEU A 184 2.83 -0.71 13.81
CA LEU A 184 2.04 -1.40 14.83
C LEU A 184 2.91 -2.42 15.59
N ILE A 185 3.07 -2.16 16.88
CA ILE A 185 3.70 -3.07 17.84
C ILE A 185 2.62 -3.82 18.60
N VAL A 186 2.73 -5.15 18.68
CA VAL A 186 1.78 -6.01 19.40
C VAL A 186 2.45 -6.71 20.57
N GLY A 187 1.99 -6.42 21.78
CA GLY A 187 2.39 -7.13 22.99
C GLY A 187 1.60 -8.42 23.20
N VAL A 188 2.25 -9.57 23.19
CA VAL A 188 1.63 -10.87 23.47
C VAL A 188 1.92 -11.26 24.92
N SER A 189 0.88 -11.38 25.76
CA SER A 189 1.06 -11.77 27.16
C SER A 189 1.66 -13.17 27.28
N THR A 190 2.70 -13.34 28.11
CA THR A 190 3.26 -14.67 28.38
C THR A 190 2.29 -15.54 29.16
N ASP A 191 2.52 -16.86 29.17
CA ASP A 191 1.65 -17.81 29.87
C ASP A 191 1.62 -17.51 31.37
N GLU A 192 2.74 -17.12 31.97
CA GLU A 192 2.85 -16.73 33.39
C GLU A 192 1.98 -15.50 33.71
N VAL A 193 2.00 -14.47 32.87
CA VAL A 193 1.17 -13.26 33.05
C VAL A 193 -0.32 -13.62 32.96
N ILE A 194 -0.68 -14.52 32.05
CA ILE A 194 -2.07 -14.96 31.88
C ILE A 194 -2.51 -15.78 33.11
N ILE A 195 -1.70 -16.72 33.58
CA ILE A 195 -1.96 -17.51 34.79
C ILE A 195 -2.13 -16.59 36.00
N ASN A 196 -1.20 -15.67 36.22
CA ASN A 196 -1.23 -14.73 37.35
C ASN A 196 -2.46 -13.82 37.33
N SER A 197 -3.00 -13.52 36.15
CA SER A 197 -4.14 -12.60 36.00
C SER A 197 -5.51 -13.27 35.92
N LYS A 198 -5.59 -14.48 35.37
CA LYS A 198 -6.86 -15.20 35.11
C LYS A 198 -6.99 -16.50 35.90
N GLY A 199 -5.96 -16.90 36.66
CA GLY A 199 -5.92 -18.13 37.45
C GLY A 199 -5.82 -19.41 36.63
N ARG A 200 -5.56 -19.32 35.31
CA ARG A 200 -5.48 -20.46 34.40
C ARG A 200 -4.61 -20.14 33.17
N PRO A 201 -3.94 -21.14 32.58
CA PRO A 201 -3.16 -20.94 31.36
C PRO A 201 -4.06 -20.67 30.13
N PRO A 202 -3.51 -20.07 29.07
CA PRO A 202 -4.16 -20.08 27.76
C PRO A 202 -4.21 -21.51 27.20
N ILE A 203 -5.04 -21.73 26.17
CA ILE A 203 -5.08 -23.03 25.47
C ILE A 203 -3.88 -23.16 24.54
N ILE A 204 -3.56 -22.09 23.81
CA ILE A 204 -2.43 -22.05 22.91
C ILE A 204 -1.21 -21.49 23.67
N PRO A 205 -0.07 -22.19 23.73
CA PRO A 205 1.15 -21.72 24.38
C PRO A 205 1.66 -20.41 23.80
N PHE A 206 2.46 -19.70 24.59
CA PHE A 206 3.03 -18.40 24.21
C PHE A 206 3.73 -18.37 22.86
N GLU A 207 4.62 -19.33 22.59
CA GLU A 207 5.41 -19.40 21.35
C GLU A 207 4.53 -19.51 20.10
N GLU A 208 3.48 -20.34 20.16
CA GLU A 208 2.53 -20.48 19.07
C GLU A 208 1.72 -19.19 18.85
N ARG A 209 1.32 -18.52 19.93
CA ARG A 209 0.61 -17.24 19.85
C ARG A 209 1.48 -16.14 19.24
N ILE A 210 2.77 -16.07 19.56
CA ILE A 210 3.67 -15.11 18.90
C ILE A 210 3.80 -15.43 17.41
N SER A 211 4.03 -16.69 17.04
CA SER A 211 4.24 -17.06 15.63
C SER A 211 3.06 -16.66 14.72
N ILE A 212 1.82 -16.77 15.21
CA ILE A 212 0.61 -16.32 14.49
C ILE A 212 0.60 -14.80 14.26
N LEU A 213 1.05 -14.03 15.25
CA LEU A 213 1.06 -12.57 15.20
C LEU A 213 2.22 -12.05 14.34
N GLU A 214 3.39 -12.69 14.37
CA GLU A 214 4.52 -12.37 13.50
C GLU A 214 4.20 -12.62 12.03
N ALA A 215 3.40 -13.66 11.73
CA ALA A 215 2.92 -13.93 10.38
C ALA A 215 1.78 -13.01 9.92
N ASN A 216 1.26 -12.12 10.79
CA ASN A 216 0.11 -11.29 10.48
C ASN A 216 0.51 -10.02 9.74
N ARG A 217 0.07 -9.87 8.48
CA ARG A 217 0.36 -8.72 7.61
C ARG A 217 0.07 -7.31 8.19
N TYR A 218 -0.73 -7.20 9.25
CA TYR A 218 -1.05 -5.91 9.87
C TYR A 218 -0.08 -5.54 10.99
N VAL A 219 0.77 -6.46 11.43
CA VAL A 219 1.67 -6.32 12.56
C VAL A 219 3.10 -6.14 12.06
N ASP A 220 3.80 -5.12 12.54
CA ASP A 220 5.19 -4.84 12.14
C ASP A 220 6.20 -5.39 13.15
N GLU A 221 5.83 -5.44 14.44
CA GLU A 221 6.68 -5.93 15.52
C GLU A 221 5.83 -6.64 16.58
N VAL A 222 6.28 -7.81 17.04
CA VAL A 222 5.68 -8.56 18.14
C VAL A 222 6.65 -8.58 19.31
N ILE A 223 6.17 -8.21 20.49
CA ILE A 223 7.00 -8.21 21.72
C ILE A 223 6.37 -9.08 22.81
N PRO A 224 7.19 -9.81 23.60
CA PRO A 224 6.72 -10.48 24.80
C PRO A 224 6.22 -9.43 25.79
N GLN A 225 5.00 -9.63 26.32
CA GLN A 225 4.47 -8.85 27.42
C GLN A 225 4.59 -9.66 28.71
N VAL A 226 5.67 -9.41 29.46
CA VAL A 226 6.03 -10.12 30.70
C VAL A 226 5.43 -9.49 31.97
N ASP A 227 4.86 -8.29 31.88
CA ASP A 227 4.18 -7.62 32.99
C ASP A 227 2.98 -6.77 32.51
N LYS A 228 2.35 -6.03 33.45
CA LYS A 228 1.21 -5.15 33.16
C LYS A 228 1.59 -3.66 33.08
N ASN A 229 2.87 -3.32 33.12
CA ASN A 229 3.34 -1.94 33.07
C ASN A 229 3.30 -1.41 31.64
N LYS A 230 2.16 -0.80 31.29
CA LYS A 230 1.94 -0.23 29.96
C LYS A 230 2.75 1.04 29.72
N GLN A 231 3.05 1.80 30.77
CA GLN A 231 3.83 3.03 30.65
C GLN A 231 5.28 2.74 30.22
N ALA A 232 5.90 1.68 30.77
CA ALA A 232 7.24 1.29 30.37
C ALA A 232 7.34 0.98 28.86
N VAL A 233 6.31 0.36 28.28
CA VAL A 233 6.25 0.12 26.83
C VAL A 233 6.10 1.42 26.05
N VAL A 234 5.27 2.35 26.54
CA VAL A 234 5.09 3.67 25.92
C VAL A 234 6.42 4.41 25.82
N ASP A 235 7.17 4.43 26.92
CA ASP A 235 8.45 5.13 27.01
C ASP A 235 9.54 4.43 26.19
N GLN A 236 9.66 3.10 26.30
CA GLN A 236 10.70 2.33 25.63
C GLN A 236 10.56 2.33 24.10
N TYR A 237 9.32 2.26 23.60
CA TYR A 237 9.05 2.09 22.16
C TYR A 237 8.53 3.36 21.50
N ASN A 238 8.50 4.49 22.20
CA ASN A 238 8.00 5.79 21.72
C ASN A 238 6.59 5.65 21.12
N ILE A 239 5.64 5.16 21.91
CA ILE A 239 4.27 4.90 21.46
C ILE A 239 3.45 6.19 21.48
N ASP A 240 2.87 6.55 20.34
CA ASP A 240 2.01 7.74 20.21
C ASP A 240 0.59 7.47 20.74
N ALA A 241 0.09 6.25 20.53
CA ALA A 241 -1.23 5.84 20.99
C ALA A 241 -1.35 4.33 21.24
N ILE A 242 -2.20 3.97 22.19
CA ILE A 242 -2.57 2.58 22.48
C ILE A 242 -3.99 2.31 22.02
N SER A 243 -4.20 1.16 21.37
CA SER A 243 -5.54 0.70 20.97
C SER A 243 -6.01 -0.50 21.79
N VAL A 244 -7.27 -0.44 22.26
CA VAL A 244 -7.93 -1.49 23.03
C VAL A 244 -9.41 -1.62 22.68
N GLY A 245 -10.06 -2.70 23.13
CA GLY A 245 -11.51 -2.83 23.07
C GLY A 245 -12.23 -1.84 23.98
N SER A 246 -13.46 -1.48 23.62
CA SER A 246 -14.28 -0.51 24.37
C SER A 246 -14.66 -0.98 25.79
N ASP A 247 -14.48 -2.26 26.11
CA ASP A 247 -14.62 -2.85 27.44
C ASP A 247 -13.62 -2.28 28.47
N TRP A 248 -12.52 -1.71 28.01
CA TRP A 248 -11.50 -1.07 28.84
C TRP A 248 -11.76 0.42 29.14
N LYS A 249 -12.80 1.01 28.55
CA LYS A 249 -13.10 2.44 28.73
C LYS A 249 -13.38 2.73 30.21
N GLY A 250 -12.58 3.63 30.79
CA GLY A 250 -12.64 3.99 32.22
C GLY A 250 -12.02 2.97 33.18
N LYS A 251 -11.46 1.86 32.69
CA LYS A 251 -10.78 0.82 33.49
C LYS A 251 -9.29 0.65 33.14
N TYR A 252 -8.87 1.18 31.99
CA TYR A 252 -7.49 1.03 31.53
C TYR A 252 -6.51 1.77 32.47
N PRO A 253 -5.36 1.16 32.82
CA PRO A 253 -4.34 1.81 33.63
C PRO A 253 -3.91 3.16 33.03
N PRO A 254 -3.58 4.17 33.86
CA PRO A 254 -3.15 5.46 33.35
C PRO A 254 -1.86 5.31 32.52
N VAL A 255 -1.83 5.95 31.36
CA VAL A 255 -0.68 6.06 30.45
C VAL A 255 -0.59 7.48 29.90
N THR A 256 0.59 7.90 29.47
CA THR A 256 0.84 9.25 28.93
C THR A 256 0.38 9.45 27.49
N CYS A 257 0.27 8.39 26.70
CA CYS A 257 -0.11 8.43 25.29
C CYS A 257 -1.64 8.45 25.08
N GLU A 258 -2.09 8.75 23.86
CA GLU A 258 -3.53 8.74 23.54
C GLU A 258 -4.10 7.30 23.60
N MET A 259 -5.34 7.17 24.07
CA MET A 259 -6.06 5.89 24.10
C MET A 259 -7.14 5.85 23.01
N VAL A 260 -7.06 4.86 22.12
CA VAL A 260 -8.02 4.59 21.05
C VAL A 260 -8.86 3.37 21.42
N TYR A 261 -10.19 3.52 21.41
CA TYR A 261 -11.12 2.46 21.78
C TYR A 261 -11.89 1.99 20.55
N PHE A 262 -11.94 0.66 20.34
CA PHE A 262 -12.73 0.06 19.27
C PHE A 262 -13.91 -0.72 19.82
N ASP A 263 -15.07 -0.56 19.17
CA ASP A 263 -16.25 -1.36 19.48
C ASP A 263 -16.00 -2.84 19.21
N TYR A 264 -16.58 -3.67 20.08
CA TYR A 264 -16.45 -5.11 20.00
C TYR A 264 -17.03 -5.63 18.68
N THR A 265 -16.34 -6.59 18.03
CA THR A 265 -16.90 -7.28 16.87
C THR A 265 -18.02 -8.21 17.37
N PRO A 266 -19.29 -8.01 16.96
CA PRO A 266 -20.39 -8.84 17.45
C PRO A 266 -20.14 -10.33 17.17
N ASN A 267 -20.54 -11.20 18.09
CA ASN A 267 -20.60 -12.66 17.94
C ASN A 267 -19.27 -13.44 17.85
N VAL A 268 -18.11 -12.84 18.19
CA VAL A 268 -16.81 -13.56 18.14
C VAL A 268 -15.98 -13.30 19.40
N SER A 269 -15.82 -14.32 20.26
CA SER A 269 -14.90 -14.28 21.41
C SER A 269 -14.27 -15.66 21.67
N SER A 270 -13.06 -15.68 22.24
CA SER A 270 -12.41 -16.93 22.65
C SER A 270 -13.29 -17.72 23.63
N THR A 271 -14.07 -17.06 24.50
CA THR A 271 -14.99 -17.74 25.44
C THR A 271 -16.10 -18.47 24.69
N VAL A 272 -16.74 -17.83 23.71
CA VAL A 272 -17.79 -18.45 22.90
C VAL A 272 -17.24 -19.59 22.05
N LEU A 273 -16.02 -19.44 21.50
CA LEU A 273 -15.36 -20.50 20.75
C LEU A 273 -15.02 -21.70 21.64
N LYS A 274 -14.48 -21.48 22.85
CA LYS A 274 -14.21 -22.54 23.82
C LYS A 274 -15.48 -23.31 24.18
N GLN A 275 -16.60 -22.61 24.40
CA GLN A 275 -17.90 -23.23 24.66
C GLN A 275 -18.39 -24.07 23.46
N LYS A 276 -18.34 -23.52 22.24
CA LYS A 276 -18.76 -24.24 21.02
C LYS A 276 -17.91 -25.47 20.73
N LEU A 277 -16.63 -25.42 21.06
CA LEU A 277 -15.68 -26.51 20.86
C LEU A 277 -15.61 -27.48 22.06
N ASN A 278 -16.45 -27.30 23.09
CA ASN A 278 -16.42 -28.07 24.34
C ASN A 278 -15.02 -28.13 24.99
N ILE A 279 -14.26 -27.04 24.90
CA ILE A 279 -12.93 -26.98 25.50
C ILE A 279 -13.06 -26.50 26.94
N THR A 280 -13.01 -27.44 27.88
CA THR A 280 -12.90 -27.15 29.30
C THR A 280 -11.44 -26.84 29.64
N PRO A 281 -11.12 -25.72 30.33
CA PRO A 281 -9.78 -25.53 30.87
C PRO A 281 -9.47 -26.69 31.82
N LYS A 282 -8.36 -27.39 31.58
CA LYS A 282 -7.78 -28.34 32.54
C LYS A 282 -7.22 -27.59 33.75
#